data_AF-A0A0F4JFZ7-F1
#
_entry.id   AF-A0A0F4JFZ7-F1
#
_cell.length_a   1.000
_cell.length_b   1.000
_cell.length_c   1.000
_cell.angle_alpha   90.00
_cell.angle_beta   90.00
_cell.angle_gamma   90.00
#
_symmetry.space_group_name_H-M   'P 1'
#
loop_
_entity.id
_entity.type
_entity.pdbx_description
1 polymer ?
#
loop_
_entity_poly.entity_id
_entity_poly.type
_entity_poly.pdbx_seq_one_letter_code
_entity_poly.pdbx_strand_id
1 'polypeptide(L)'
;ERAKGGAGRGSAQRHNDVRVLDGGEAWPPLGVLPVPPAAQPREIGQLRPGEALLLHTDGAEDARDRHGRFFPLAAFLTAQQTLTPARLVAGVHAALLRHTGGRLADDVALLALRNDRP
;
A
#
# COMPACT_ATOMS: atom_id res chain seq x y z
N GLU A 1 -40.60 -35.65 5.01
CA GLU A 1 -40.65 -34.54 4.04
C GLU A 1 -39.90 -33.33 4.60
N ARG A 2 -39.02 -32.75 3.78
CA ARG A 2 -38.49 -31.38 3.77
C ARG A 2 -37.59 -30.86 4.92
N ALA A 3 -36.33 -30.68 4.53
CA ALA A 3 -35.30 -29.85 5.15
C ALA A 3 -35.53 -28.35 4.96
N LYS A 4 -34.91 -27.53 5.83
CA LYS A 4 -34.09 -26.32 5.56
C LYS A 4 -33.78 -25.68 6.92
N GLY A 5 -32.55 -25.54 7.41
CA GLY A 5 -31.32 -25.22 6.69
C GLY A 5 -31.23 -23.71 6.50
N GLY A 6 -30.99 -22.97 7.58
CA GLY A 6 -30.81 -21.51 7.59
C GLY A 6 -29.49 -21.13 8.24
N ALA A 7 -28.37 -21.60 7.67
CA ALA A 7 -27.05 -21.08 8.01
C ALA A 7 -26.96 -19.65 7.45
N GLY A 8 -27.09 -18.65 8.32
CA GLY A 8 -26.72 -17.27 8.00
C GLY A 8 -25.24 -17.23 7.66
N ARG A 9 -24.92 -17.25 6.36
CA ARG A 9 -23.58 -16.94 5.86
C ARG A 9 -23.36 -15.44 6.04
N GLY A 10 -22.97 -15.03 7.24
CA GLY A 10 -22.29 -13.76 7.42
C GLY A 10 -21.00 -13.83 6.60
N SER A 11 -20.96 -13.12 5.48
CA SER A 11 -19.71 -12.90 4.76
C SER A 11 -18.77 -12.14 5.69
N ALA A 12 -17.91 -12.86 6.40
CA ALA A 12 -16.80 -12.27 7.13
C ALA A 12 -15.87 -11.65 6.09
N GLN A 13 -16.10 -10.38 5.77
CA GLN A 13 -15.19 -9.57 4.97
C GLN A 13 -13.88 -9.53 5.75
N ARG A 14 -12.90 -10.36 5.36
CA ARG A 14 -11.56 -10.27 5.94
C ARG A 14 -11.01 -8.90 5.54
N HIS A 15 -10.93 -8.00 6.52
CA HIS A 15 -10.22 -6.74 6.37
C HIS A 15 -8.73 -7.04 6.48
N ASN A 16 -7.95 -6.58 5.52
CA ASN A 16 -6.49 -6.64 5.63
C ASN A 16 -6.05 -5.56 6.61
N ASP A 17 -5.21 -5.92 7.57
CA ASP A 17 -4.52 -4.93 8.39
C ASP A 17 -3.37 -4.31 7.57
N VAL A 18 -3.25 -2.99 7.61
CA VAL A 18 -2.21 -2.25 6.89
C VAL A 18 -1.44 -1.46 7.92
N ARG A 19 -0.16 -1.80 8.06
CA ARG A 19 0.77 -1.10 8.95
C ARG A 19 1.76 -0.30 8.12
N VAL A 20 1.82 1.00 8.36
CA VAL A 20 2.87 1.86 7.82
C VAL A 20 4.18 1.56 8.54
N LEU A 21 5.26 1.40 7.78
CA LEU A 21 6.61 1.26 8.31
C LEU A 21 7.31 2.60 8.09
N ASP A 22 7.33 3.46 9.10
CA ASP A 22 8.14 4.67 9.03
C ASP A 22 9.63 4.30 9.20
N GLY A 23 10.48 4.89 8.36
CA GLY A 23 11.94 4.70 8.42
C GLY A 23 12.59 5.41 9.60
N GLY A 24 11.80 5.96 10.54
CA GLY A 24 12.21 6.99 11.47
C GLY A 24 12.36 8.36 10.83
N GLU A 25 13.24 9.19 11.39
CA GLU A 25 13.51 10.54 10.91
C GLU A 25 14.09 10.53 9.49
N ALA A 26 13.49 11.32 8.60
CA ALA A 26 13.96 11.48 7.23
C ALA A 26 15.26 12.28 7.20
N TRP A 27 16.23 11.76 6.45
CA TRP A 27 17.49 12.46 6.19
C TRP A 27 17.35 13.32 4.92
N PRO A 28 18.22 14.33 4.73
CA PRO A 28 18.26 15.08 3.48
C PRO A 28 18.40 14.14 2.26
N PRO A 29 17.88 14.53 1.08
CA PRO A 29 17.95 13.71 -0.12
C PRO A 29 19.39 13.28 -0.43
N LEU A 30 19.52 12.08 -0.99
CA LEU A 30 20.81 11.53 -1.38
C LEU A 30 21.55 12.51 -2.31
N GLY A 31 22.81 12.80 -1.99
CA GLY A 31 23.65 13.72 -2.75
C GLY A 31 23.61 15.18 -2.30
N VAL A 32 22.69 15.58 -1.40
CA VAL A 32 22.69 16.93 -0.81
C VAL A 32 23.75 17.05 0.28
N LEU A 33 23.85 16.04 1.15
CA LEU A 33 24.89 15.89 2.16
C LEU A 33 25.57 14.54 2.00
N PRO A 34 26.86 14.39 2.37
CA PRO A 34 27.51 13.09 2.40
C PRO A 34 26.79 12.18 3.41
N VAL A 35 26.50 10.95 2.99
CA VAL A 35 25.99 9.92 3.91
C VAL A 35 27.09 9.63 4.93
N PRO A 36 26.82 9.74 6.25
CA PRO A 36 27.84 9.47 7.26
C PRO A 36 28.39 8.05 7.10
N PRO A 37 29.72 7.82 7.18
CA PRO A 37 30.29 6.48 7.10
C PRO A 37 29.77 5.52 8.18
N ALA A 38 29.25 6.06 9.28
CA ALA A 38 28.64 5.30 10.37
C ALA A 38 27.14 5.07 10.19
N ALA A 39 26.53 5.51 9.08
CA ALA A 39 25.12 5.26 8.81
C ALA A 39 24.88 3.75 8.69
N GLN A 40 23.95 3.23 9.50
CA GLN A 40 23.56 1.84 9.50
C GLN A 40 22.13 1.69 8.99
N PRO A 41 21.82 0.61 8.24
CA PRO A 41 20.43 0.29 7.92
C PRO A 41 19.60 0.16 9.20
N ARG A 42 18.42 0.79 9.21
CA ARG A 42 17.44 0.58 10.28
C ARG A 42 16.59 -0.64 9.95
N GLU A 43 16.46 -1.55 10.91
CA GLU A 43 15.47 -2.61 10.83
C GLU A 43 14.08 -2.05 11.14
N ILE A 44 13.18 -2.08 10.16
CA ILE A 44 11.81 -1.53 10.27
C ILE A 44 10.74 -2.63 10.33
N GLY A 45 11.16 -3.89 10.35
CA GLY A 45 10.30 -5.05 10.49
C GLY A 45 10.70 -6.20 9.57
N GLN A 46 9.93 -7.28 9.65
CA GLN A 46 10.11 -8.49 8.88
C GLN A 46 8.89 -8.75 8.01
N LEU A 47 9.10 -9.01 6.71
CA LEU A 47 8.05 -9.45 5.80
C LEU A 47 7.81 -10.96 5.97
N ARG A 48 6.74 -11.34 6.66
CA ARG A 48 6.42 -12.75 6.99
C ARG A 48 5.79 -13.48 5.81
N PRO A 49 5.83 -14.83 5.79
CA PRO A 49 5.10 -15.62 4.80
C PRO A 49 3.64 -15.18 4.66
N GLY A 50 3.20 -14.97 3.42
CA GLY A 50 1.85 -14.52 3.08
C GLY A 50 1.62 -13.00 3.17
N GLU A 51 2.55 -12.24 3.76
CA GLU A 51 2.45 -10.78 3.82
C GLU A 51 2.95 -10.13 2.51
N ALA A 52 2.42 -8.94 2.25
CA ALA A 52 2.82 -8.09 1.14
C ALA A 52 3.38 -6.75 1.65
N LEU A 53 4.39 -6.23 0.96
CA LEU A 53 4.97 -4.91 1.18
C LEU A 53 4.73 -4.07 -0.08
N LEU A 54 4.14 -2.89 0.08
CA LEU A 54 4.06 -1.87 -0.96
C LEU A 54 5.03 -0.73 -0.61
N LEU A 55 5.93 -0.43 -1.54
CA LEU A 55 6.80 0.74 -1.52
C LEU A 55 6.30 1.73 -2.56
N HIS A 56 6.29 3.01 -2.24
CA HIS A 56 5.82 4.05 -3.14
C HIS A 56 6.65 5.34 -2.99
N THR A 57 6.61 6.19 -4.02
CA THR A 57 6.99 7.61 -3.89
C THR A 57 5.88 8.40 -3.21
N ASP A 58 6.21 9.58 -2.70
CA ASP A 58 5.28 10.53 -2.08
C ASP A 58 4.18 10.99 -3.04
N GLY A 59 4.45 11.09 -4.35
CA GLY A 59 3.43 11.41 -5.37
C GLY A 59 2.17 10.51 -5.33
N ALA A 60 2.25 9.30 -4.76
CA ALA A 60 1.08 8.44 -4.55
C ALA A 60 0.19 8.92 -3.38
N GLU A 61 0.79 9.41 -2.30
CA GLU A 61 0.07 9.96 -1.14
C GLU A 61 -0.38 11.40 -1.39
N ASP A 62 0.42 12.16 -2.13
CA ASP A 62 0.15 13.55 -2.49
C ASP A 62 -0.85 13.72 -3.65
N ALA A 63 -1.30 12.63 -4.25
CA ALA A 63 -2.31 12.64 -5.30
C ALA A 63 -3.64 13.21 -4.78
N ARG A 64 -4.14 14.27 -5.43
CA ARG A 64 -5.35 14.98 -5.01
C ARG A 64 -6.46 14.93 -6.06
N ASP A 65 -7.69 14.89 -5.59
CA ASP A 65 -8.85 15.10 -6.45
C ASP A 65 -9.05 16.59 -6.80
N ARG A 66 -10.09 16.89 -7.60
CA ARG A 66 -10.46 18.27 -7.98
C ARG A 66 -10.82 19.18 -6.80
N HIS A 67 -11.09 18.63 -5.63
CA HIS A 67 -11.40 19.36 -4.41
C HIS A 67 -10.16 19.48 -3.50
N GLY A 68 -8.98 19.06 -3.97
CA GLY A 68 -7.73 19.12 -3.22
C GLY A 68 -7.57 18.02 -2.17
N ARG A 69 -8.47 17.02 -2.15
CA ARG A 69 -8.45 15.93 -1.15
C ARG A 69 -7.46 14.85 -1.58
N PHE A 70 -6.59 14.47 -0.67
CA PHE A 70 -5.62 13.38 -0.86
C PHE A 70 -6.30 12.04 -1.13
N PHE A 71 -5.61 11.18 -1.88
CA PHE A 71 -6.01 9.79 -2.06
C PHE A 71 -5.81 9.00 -0.76
N PRO A 72 -6.83 8.32 -0.23
CA PRO A 72 -6.73 7.60 1.03
C PRO A 72 -6.04 6.23 0.83
N LEU A 73 -4.74 6.23 0.53
CA LEU A 73 -3.98 5.03 0.15
C LEU A 73 -4.10 3.89 1.18
N ALA A 74 -3.85 4.15 2.46
CA ALA A 74 -3.94 3.14 3.51
C ALA A 74 -5.35 2.52 3.57
N ALA A 75 -6.41 3.35 3.56
CA ALA A 75 -7.79 2.86 3.60
C ALA A 75 -8.15 2.05 2.33
N PHE A 76 -7.64 2.47 1.17
CA PHE A 76 -7.79 1.72 -0.07
C PHE A 76 -7.14 0.34 0.03
N LEU A 77 -5.92 0.25 0.55
CA LEU A 77 -5.18 -1.00 0.74
C LEU A 77 -5.87 -1.95 1.72
N THR A 78 -6.34 -1.43 2.85
CA THR A 78 -7.09 -2.15 3.87
C THR A 78 -8.37 -2.80 3.32
N ALA A 79 -9.02 -2.14 2.34
CA ALA A 79 -10.22 -2.66 1.67
C ALA A 79 -9.92 -3.70 0.57
N GLN A 80 -8.66 -3.91 0.18
CA GLN A 80 -8.32 -4.92 -0.83
C GLN A 80 -8.32 -6.32 -0.22
N GLN A 81 -8.74 -7.31 -1.00
CA GLN A 81 -8.50 -8.72 -0.68
C GLN A 81 -7.02 -9.07 -0.88
N THR A 82 -6.60 -10.28 -0.51
CA THR A 82 -5.25 -10.76 -0.83
C THR A 82 -5.05 -10.76 -2.35
N LEU A 83 -4.22 -9.84 -2.85
CA LEU A 83 -3.88 -9.70 -4.27
C LEU A 83 -2.48 -10.26 -4.55
N THR A 84 -2.24 -10.60 -5.81
CA THR A 84 -0.86 -10.76 -6.30
C THR A 84 -0.20 -9.37 -6.38
N PRO A 85 1.14 -9.26 -6.25
CA PRO A 85 1.83 -7.99 -6.36
C PRO A 85 1.45 -7.17 -7.61
N ALA A 86 1.36 -7.82 -8.77
CA ALA A 86 0.97 -7.17 -10.02
C ALA A 86 -0.47 -6.59 -9.96
N ARG A 87 -1.41 -7.32 -9.35
CA ARG A 87 -2.79 -6.84 -9.17
C ARG A 87 -2.87 -5.70 -8.17
N LEU A 88 -2.03 -5.71 -7.13
CA LEU A 88 -1.96 -4.62 -6.17
C LEU A 88 -1.47 -3.33 -6.82
N VAL A 89 -0.36 -3.39 -7.56
CA VAL A 89 0.18 -2.23 -8.30
C VAL A 89 -0.84 -1.68 -9.31
N ALA A 90 -1.42 -2.55 -10.14
CA ALA A 90 -2.43 -2.14 -11.12
C ALA A 90 -3.67 -1.54 -10.46
N GLY A 91 -4.11 -2.11 -9.33
CA GLY A 91 -5.26 -1.64 -8.55
C GLY A 91 -5.03 -0.24 -7.97
N VAL A 92 -3.89 -0.02 -7.32
CA VAL A 92 -3.51 1.28 -6.75
C VAL A 92 -3.37 2.33 -7.86
N HIS A 93 -2.63 2.02 -8.93
CA HIS A 93 -2.45 2.96 -10.04
C HIS A 93 -3.80 3.36 -10.69
N ALA A 94 -4.68 2.39 -10.94
CA ALA A 94 -6.00 2.69 -11.48
C ALA A 94 -6.88 3.49 -10.51
N ALA A 95 -6.74 3.25 -9.19
CA ALA A 95 -7.47 4.01 -8.18
C ALA A 95 -6.99 5.45 -8.08
N LEU A 96 -5.67 5.68 -8.12
CA LEU A 96 -5.07 7.01 -8.18
C LEU A 96 -5.58 7.79 -9.39
N LEU A 97 -5.52 7.19 -10.59
CA LEU A 97 -6.03 7.84 -11.80
C LEU A 97 -7.52 8.17 -11.71
N ARG A 98 -8.35 7.28 -11.15
CA ARG A 98 -9.77 7.59 -10.94
C ARG A 98 -9.97 8.73 -9.95
N HIS A 99 -9.18 8.78 -8.87
CA HIS A 99 -9.27 9.80 -7.84
C HIS A 99 -8.87 11.19 -8.36
N THR A 100 -7.82 11.26 -9.18
CA THR A 100 -7.30 12.53 -9.72
C THR A 100 -7.97 12.97 -11.02
N GLY A 101 -8.98 12.26 -11.51
CA GLY A 101 -9.65 12.59 -12.78
C GLY A 101 -8.84 12.25 -14.03
N GLY A 102 -7.93 11.28 -13.93
CA GLY A 102 -7.22 10.66 -15.04
C GLY A 102 -5.80 11.19 -15.28
N ARG A 103 -5.32 12.13 -14.45
CA ARG A 103 -3.98 12.69 -14.56
C ARG A 103 -3.32 12.78 -13.19
N LEU A 104 -2.08 12.32 -13.08
CA LEU A 104 -1.27 12.52 -11.88
C LEU A 104 -0.54 13.85 -12.00
N ALA A 105 -0.48 14.60 -10.89
CA ALA A 105 0.19 15.90 -10.85
C ALA A 105 1.69 15.79 -10.56
N ASP A 106 2.13 14.61 -10.13
CA ASP A 106 3.49 14.27 -9.75
C ASP A 106 3.83 12.84 -10.19
N ASP A 107 5.11 12.48 -10.16
CA ASP A 107 5.59 11.17 -10.53
C ASP A 107 5.23 10.12 -9.47
N VAL A 108 4.66 9.00 -9.94
CA VAL A 108 4.28 7.87 -9.09
C VAL A 108 5.08 6.65 -9.49
N ALA A 109 5.86 6.13 -8.55
CA ALA A 109 6.45 4.80 -8.64
C ALA A 109 5.86 3.89 -7.56
N LEU A 110 5.51 2.66 -7.94
CA LEU A 110 4.94 1.65 -7.06
C LEU A 110 5.72 0.34 -7.21
N LEU A 111 6.12 -0.25 -6.09
CA LEU A 111 6.75 -1.57 -6.05
C LEU A 111 6.04 -2.44 -5.01
N ALA A 112 5.51 -3.57 -5.44
CA ALA A 112 4.90 -4.56 -4.56
C ALA A 112 5.76 -5.82 -4.47
N LEU A 113 5.97 -6.28 -3.25
CA LEU A 113 6.67 -7.53 -2.92
C LEU A 113 5.71 -8.40 -2.11
N ARG A 114 5.82 -9.72 -2.26
CA ARG A 114 5.12 -10.68 -1.42
C ARG A 114 6.08 -11.78 -1.01
N ASN A 115 6.02 -12.19 0.24
CA ASN A 115 6.80 -13.32 0.71
C ASN A 115 5.98 -14.61 0.55
N ASP A 116 6.21 -15.33 -0.55
CA ASP A 116 5.54 -16.61 -0.85
C ASP A 116 6.36 -17.82 -0.37
N ARG A 117 7.40 -17.62 0.44
CA ARG A 117 8.16 -18.72 1.02
C ARG A 117 7.27 -19.49 2.02
N PRO A 118 7.39 -20.82 2.06
CA PRO A 118 6.65 -21.66 3.01
C PRO A 118 7.09 -21.46 4.45
#